data_AF-A0A485LJK6-F1
#
_entry.id   AF-A0A485LJK6-F1
#
_cell.length_a   1.000
_cell.length_b   1.000
_cell.length_c   1.000
_cell.angle_alpha   90.00
_cell.angle_beta   90.00
_cell.angle_gamma   90.00
#
_symmetry.space_group_name_H-M   'P 1'
#
loop_
_entity.id
_entity.type
_entity.pdbx_description
1 polymer ?
#
loop_
_entity_poly.entity_id
_entity_poly.type
_entity_poly.pdbx_seq_one_letter_code
_entity_poly.pdbx_strand_id
1 'polypeptide(L)'
;MESGQRKKNRNALTAAIKRLGEDEAAHLVAKFGSLNHSCKKDWAAGNHMIAALLNDGFSHNQIRQLLHVGGTRIRRITREKSPTSSCSPQQRSPSHVEYISSGHTDSESLAAASPSKDVPSPTGDDADMDDDVEAEFDRLRAQVDTLETYLADLLTDQQRHHAHRRRRKKRGMPPSLQLSWEEVASAMAEMHNASATERRHLFAQTQTSRRLLPLLRAYAATRPIHTCLVEDHETSPQLALGHVNVVAHPEARKQGLDWLSKVVYHNTDRMFARYHYPPTVAGRVSDAYFDFSSPAPPYVFVVRGHLDLPVSLSAAWSLFQDGFVRKQSGHFTPDEAASIAKRFTVTRLDLDIRREITPEMWYLHHTPLGQEYGKKNLFRIFHEPDRVIVAGQTIFHDELAPPPPTDTKHLVWYVLEQVPGEGRCRVRWMSMVSSTMTHDGFYSIDEEATKNGLDLSECPEDRKEARLTQHLAPIAAGNSYNVDHYLGQVFASVL
;
A
#
# COMPACT_ATOMS: atom_id res chain seq x y z
N MET A 1 -16.77 23.21 -25.31
CA MET A 1 -15.36 22.81 -25.47
C MET A 1 -15.29 21.32 -25.76
N GLU A 2 -14.57 20.90 -26.81
CA GLU A 2 -14.46 19.48 -27.19
C GLU A 2 -13.54 18.74 -26.20
N SER A 3 -14.00 17.62 -25.61
CA SER A 3 -13.21 16.80 -24.67
C SER A 3 -11.82 16.46 -25.25
N GLY A 4 -10.76 16.58 -24.45
CA GLY A 4 -9.38 16.28 -24.87
C GLY A 4 -9.20 14.88 -25.47
N GLN A 5 -10.03 13.91 -25.08
CA GLN A 5 -10.02 12.57 -25.66
C GLN A 5 -10.58 12.54 -27.08
N ARG A 6 -11.61 13.34 -27.38
CA ARG A 6 -12.17 13.46 -28.74
C ARG A 6 -11.16 14.08 -29.69
N LYS A 7 -10.43 15.11 -29.24
CA LYS A 7 -9.33 15.71 -30.00
C LYS A 7 -8.23 14.70 -30.32
N LYS A 8 -7.80 13.89 -29.34
CA LYS A 8 -6.80 12.82 -29.55
C LYS A 8 -7.27 11.75 -30.55
N ASN A 9 -8.54 11.33 -30.47
CA ASN A 9 -9.10 10.35 -31.39
C ASN A 9 -9.18 10.90 -32.82
N ARG A 10 -9.65 12.15 -32.99
CA ARG A 10 -9.71 12.82 -34.29
C ARG A 10 -8.33 12.97 -34.92
N ASN A 11 -7.34 13.42 -34.15
CA ASN A 11 -5.96 13.53 -34.63
C ASN A 11 -5.37 12.18 -35.08
N ALA A 12 -5.67 11.09 -34.36
CA ALA A 12 -5.22 9.75 -34.74
C ALA A 12 -5.85 9.28 -36.06
N LEU A 13 -7.14 9.55 -36.28
CA LEU A 13 -7.80 9.23 -37.54
C LEU A 13 -7.20 10.03 -38.70
N THR A 14 -7.06 11.35 -38.53
CA THR A 14 -6.46 12.22 -39.55
C THR A 14 -5.02 11.79 -39.89
N ALA A 15 -4.22 11.41 -38.89
CA ALA A 15 -2.87 10.92 -39.12
C ALA A 15 -2.84 9.57 -39.86
N ALA A 16 -3.81 8.67 -39.61
CA ALA A 16 -3.93 7.41 -40.33
C ALA A 16 -4.34 7.63 -41.80
N ILE A 17 -5.35 8.46 -42.04
CA ILE A 17 -5.82 8.80 -43.40
C ILE A 17 -4.73 9.50 -44.19
N LYS A 18 -4.02 10.47 -43.60
CA LYS A 18 -2.89 11.15 -44.26
C LYS A 18 -1.78 10.19 -44.68
N ARG A 19 -1.59 9.09 -43.94
CA ARG A 19 -0.53 8.12 -44.19
C ARG A 19 -0.89 7.10 -45.28
N LEU A 20 -2.16 6.71 -45.37
CA LEU A 20 -2.66 5.77 -46.40
C LEU A 20 -3.10 6.49 -47.68
N GLY A 21 -3.51 7.75 -47.59
CA GLY A 21 -4.32 8.40 -48.62
C GLY A 21 -5.81 8.12 -48.41
N GLU A 22 -6.65 9.03 -48.89
CA GLU A 22 -8.10 8.97 -48.65
C GLU A 22 -8.75 7.75 -49.33
N ASP A 23 -8.33 7.44 -50.55
CA ASP A 23 -8.88 6.31 -51.33
C ASP A 23 -8.52 4.94 -50.71
N GLU A 24 -7.26 4.78 -50.28
CA GLU A 24 -6.80 3.53 -49.65
C GLU A 24 -7.41 3.35 -48.26
N ALA A 25 -7.54 4.44 -47.49
CA ALA A 25 -8.23 4.41 -46.20
C ALA A 25 -9.71 4.03 -46.38
N ALA A 26 -10.41 4.63 -47.35
CA ALA A 26 -11.80 4.30 -47.65
C ALA A 26 -11.95 2.85 -48.11
N HIS A 27 -11.05 2.35 -48.96
CA HIS A 27 -11.05 0.96 -49.41
C HIS A 27 -10.85 -0.02 -48.24
N LEU A 28 -9.90 0.26 -47.33
CA LEU A 28 -9.64 -0.57 -46.15
C LEU A 28 -10.83 -0.61 -45.20
N VAL A 29 -11.50 0.53 -44.98
CA VAL A 29 -12.72 0.62 -44.16
C VAL A 29 -13.86 -0.19 -44.78
N ALA A 30 -14.11 -0.02 -46.09
CA ALA A 30 -15.15 -0.76 -46.79
C ALA A 30 -14.89 -2.28 -46.78
N LYS A 31 -13.65 -2.68 -47.08
CA LYS A 31 -13.22 -4.08 -47.07
C LYS A 31 -13.36 -4.70 -45.68
N PHE A 32 -12.92 -3.99 -44.63
CA PHE A 32 -13.06 -4.48 -43.25
C PHE A 32 -14.53 -4.55 -42.81
N GLY A 33 -15.34 -3.57 -43.20
CA GLY A 33 -16.78 -3.51 -42.90
C GLY A 33 -17.61 -4.60 -43.59
N SER A 34 -17.15 -5.11 -44.74
CA SER A 34 -17.80 -6.22 -45.45
C SER A 34 -17.57 -7.61 -44.82
N LEU A 35 -16.68 -7.73 -43.84
CA LEU A 35 -16.35 -9.00 -43.20
C LEU A 35 -17.45 -9.44 -42.23
N ASN A 36 -17.96 -10.67 -42.38
CA ASN A 36 -18.92 -11.23 -41.43
C ASN A 36 -18.19 -11.74 -40.18
N HIS A 37 -18.30 -11.00 -39.08
CA HIS A 37 -17.60 -11.34 -37.83
C HIS A 37 -18.05 -12.66 -37.17
N SER A 38 -19.17 -13.25 -37.60
CA SER A 38 -19.63 -14.58 -37.18
C SER A 38 -19.00 -15.72 -38.00
N CYS A 39 -18.32 -15.40 -39.11
CA CYS A 39 -17.62 -16.36 -39.95
C CYS A 39 -16.15 -16.46 -39.55
N LYS A 40 -15.67 -17.68 -39.25
CA LYS A 40 -14.28 -17.93 -38.84
C LYS A 40 -13.24 -17.48 -39.89
N LYS A 41 -13.58 -17.56 -41.18
CA LYS A 41 -12.70 -17.15 -42.30
C LYS A 41 -12.54 -15.63 -42.36
N ASP A 42 -13.65 -14.89 -42.26
CA ASP A 42 -13.67 -13.43 -42.29
C ASP A 42 -13.05 -12.84 -41.02
N TRP A 43 -13.20 -13.54 -39.89
CA TRP A 43 -12.52 -13.21 -38.66
C TRP A 43 -10.99 -13.22 -38.83
N ALA A 44 -10.46 -14.29 -39.45
CA ALA A 44 -9.03 -14.42 -39.73
C ALA A 44 -8.54 -13.36 -40.74
N ALA A 45 -9.33 -13.08 -41.79
CA ALA A 45 -9.02 -12.02 -42.75
C ALA A 45 -8.91 -10.63 -42.09
N GLY A 46 -9.84 -10.28 -41.20
CA GLY A 46 -9.78 -9.03 -40.44
C GLY A 46 -8.55 -8.96 -39.51
N ASN A 47 -8.11 -10.11 -38.99
CA ASN A 47 -6.89 -10.19 -38.20
C ASN A 47 -5.62 -9.97 -39.01
N HIS A 48 -5.55 -10.53 -40.22
CA HIS A 48 -4.45 -10.26 -41.14
C HIS A 48 -4.38 -8.77 -41.50
N MET A 49 -5.52 -8.10 -41.72
CA MET A 49 -5.57 -6.66 -41.98
C MET A 49 -5.02 -5.84 -40.81
N ILE A 50 -5.43 -6.15 -39.57
CA ILE A 50 -4.88 -5.48 -38.37
C ILE A 50 -3.38 -5.76 -38.23
N ALA A 51 -2.96 -7.00 -38.49
CA ALA A 51 -1.56 -7.39 -38.40
C ALA A 51 -0.69 -6.72 -39.48
N ALA A 52 -1.22 -6.44 -40.67
CA ALA A 52 -0.54 -5.68 -41.72
C ALA A 52 -0.34 -4.22 -41.29
N LEU A 53 -1.39 -3.55 -40.82
CA LEU A 53 -1.29 -2.17 -40.32
C LEU A 53 -0.31 -2.03 -39.14
N LEU A 54 -0.25 -3.04 -38.26
CA LEU A 54 0.77 -3.06 -37.19
C LEU A 54 2.20 -3.17 -37.74
N ASN A 55 2.42 -3.98 -38.78
CA ASN A 55 3.72 -4.08 -39.44
C ASN A 55 4.11 -2.78 -40.16
N ASP A 56 3.12 -2.10 -40.73
CA ASP A 56 3.33 -0.82 -41.39
C ASP A 56 3.51 0.33 -40.37
N GLY A 57 3.58 0.01 -39.07
CA GLY A 57 3.90 0.96 -38.01
C GLY A 57 2.74 1.88 -37.63
N PHE A 58 1.49 1.46 -37.83
CA PHE A 58 0.33 2.18 -37.31
C PHE A 58 0.18 1.92 -35.80
N SER A 59 -0.06 2.99 -35.05
CA SER A 59 -0.35 2.88 -33.61
C SER A 59 -1.68 2.20 -33.36
N HIS A 60 -1.83 1.60 -32.18
CA HIS A 60 -3.10 0.97 -31.76
C HIS A 60 -4.29 1.94 -31.82
N ASN A 61 -4.08 3.23 -31.54
CA ASN A 61 -5.15 4.21 -31.63
C ASN A 61 -5.52 4.54 -33.08
N GLN A 62 -4.53 4.65 -33.98
CA GLN A 62 -4.79 4.85 -35.42
C GLN A 62 -5.61 3.71 -36.00
N ILE A 63 -5.22 2.45 -35.75
CA ILE A 63 -5.95 1.27 -36.24
C ILE A 63 -7.38 1.23 -35.66
N ARG A 64 -7.52 1.55 -34.37
CA ARG A 64 -8.82 1.61 -33.69
C ARG A 64 -9.76 2.63 -34.31
N GLN A 65 -9.26 3.84 -34.60
CA GLN A 65 -10.10 4.89 -35.20
C GLN A 65 -10.37 4.61 -36.68
N LEU A 66 -9.42 4.01 -37.40
CA LEU A 66 -9.55 3.69 -38.82
C LEU A 66 -10.56 2.56 -39.05
N LEU A 67 -10.41 1.40 -38.37
CA LEU A 67 -11.23 0.21 -38.62
C LEU A 67 -12.41 0.06 -37.64
N HIS A 68 -12.62 1.02 -36.73
CA HIS A 68 -13.61 0.94 -35.65
C HIS A 68 -13.55 -0.34 -34.80
N VAL A 69 -12.34 -0.88 -34.59
CA VAL A 69 -12.13 -2.13 -33.84
C VAL A 69 -11.84 -1.91 -32.36
N GLY A 70 -12.28 -2.85 -31.50
CA GLY A 70 -11.99 -2.83 -30.08
C GLY A 70 -10.49 -2.97 -29.77
N GLY A 71 -9.96 -2.14 -28.87
CA GLY A 71 -8.53 -2.13 -28.51
C GLY A 71 -8.01 -3.45 -27.88
N THR A 72 -8.90 -4.28 -27.33
CA THR A 72 -8.55 -5.62 -26.84
C THR A 72 -8.16 -6.57 -27.98
N ARG A 73 -8.83 -6.48 -29.13
CA ARG A 73 -8.51 -7.31 -30.32
C ARG A 73 -7.14 -6.97 -30.87
N ILE A 74 -6.82 -5.67 -30.99
CA ILE A 74 -5.50 -5.21 -31.44
C ILE A 74 -4.41 -5.73 -30.51
N ARG A 75 -4.55 -5.54 -29.18
CA ARG A 75 -3.56 -6.00 -28.20
C ARG A 75 -3.32 -7.51 -28.23
N ARG A 76 -4.36 -8.30 -28.50
CA ARG A 76 -4.24 -9.75 -28.65
C ARG A 76 -3.36 -10.11 -29.85
N ILE A 77 -3.63 -9.49 -31.01
CA ILE A 77 -2.85 -9.69 -32.24
C ILE A 77 -1.40 -9.25 -32.07
N THR A 78 -1.17 -8.12 -31.39
CA THR A 78 0.20 -7.66 -31.07
C THR A 78 0.97 -8.69 -30.25
N ARG A 79 0.34 -9.31 -29.24
CA ARG A 79 0.96 -10.37 -28.42
C ARG A 79 1.21 -11.66 -29.20
N GLU A 80 0.27 -12.06 -30.06
CA GLU A 80 0.40 -13.25 -30.92
C GLU A 80 1.55 -13.10 -31.93
N LYS A 81 1.96 -11.87 -32.28
CA LYS A 81 3.07 -11.58 -33.21
C LYS A 81 4.42 -11.41 -32.55
N SER A 82 4.49 -11.21 -31.23
CA SER A 82 5.75 -11.08 -30.51
C SER A 82 6.45 -12.45 -30.43
N PRO A 83 7.64 -12.63 -31.01
CA PRO A 83 8.31 -13.93 -31.07
C PRO A 83 9.01 -14.25 -29.76
N THR A 84 8.26 -14.47 -28.67
CA THR A 84 8.74 -15.12 -27.42
C THR A 84 7.56 -15.34 -26.48
N SER A 85 7.04 -16.57 -26.41
CA SER A 85 6.53 -17.23 -25.19
C SER A 85 5.76 -18.50 -25.55
N SER A 86 6.51 -19.54 -25.92
CA SER A 86 6.06 -20.92 -25.77
C SER A 86 6.37 -21.37 -24.34
N CYS A 87 5.35 -21.61 -23.52
CA CYS A 87 5.49 -22.57 -22.43
C CYS A 87 4.13 -23.20 -22.11
N SER A 88 4.03 -24.49 -22.41
CA SER A 88 2.95 -25.39 -21.99
C SER A 88 3.23 -25.94 -20.57
N PRO A 89 2.23 -26.54 -19.91
CA PRO A 89 2.17 -26.69 -18.44
C PRO A 89 2.75 -28.03 -17.96
N GLN A 90 3.46 -28.01 -16.82
CA GLN A 90 3.93 -29.23 -16.16
C GLN A 90 3.07 -29.64 -14.97
N GLN A 91 2.87 -30.96 -14.94
CA GLN A 91 1.99 -31.77 -14.12
C GLN A 91 2.52 -31.98 -12.70
N ARG A 92 1.59 -32.12 -11.74
CA ARG A 92 1.82 -32.80 -10.44
C ARG A 92 1.96 -34.31 -10.65
N SER A 93 2.68 -35.03 -9.76
CA SER A 93 2.15 -35.97 -8.72
C SER A 93 3.33 -36.79 -8.07
N PRO A 94 3.15 -37.75 -7.12
CA PRO A 94 3.64 -37.63 -5.72
C PRO A 94 4.29 -38.90 -5.10
N SER A 95 4.90 -38.81 -3.90
CA SER A 95 5.10 -39.88 -2.87
C SER A 95 6.11 -39.35 -1.82
N HIS A 96 6.08 -39.62 -0.52
CA HIS A 96 5.86 -40.90 0.18
C HIS A 96 5.46 -40.66 1.66
N VAL A 97 4.77 -41.65 2.24
CA VAL A 97 4.30 -41.75 3.64
C VAL A 97 5.12 -42.82 4.36
N GLU A 98 5.47 -42.58 5.63
CA GLU A 98 5.73 -43.55 6.73
C GLU A 98 5.25 -42.82 8.01
N TYR A 99 4.25 -43.23 8.81
CA TYR A 99 3.92 -44.45 9.56
C TYR A 99 4.85 -44.76 10.74
N ILE A 100 4.51 -44.24 11.94
CA ILE A 100 4.70 -44.95 13.22
C ILE A 100 3.45 -44.73 14.09
N SER A 101 3.03 -45.83 14.71
CA SER A 101 1.81 -46.07 15.47
C SER A 101 2.08 -46.08 16.99
N SER A 102 1.01 -45.84 17.76
CA SER A 102 0.73 -46.30 19.15
C SER A 102 1.60 -45.70 20.28
N GLY A 103 1.07 -45.38 21.47
CA GLY A 103 -0.25 -45.52 22.05
C GLY A 103 -0.20 -45.20 23.55
N HIS A 104 -1.33 -45.47 24.21
CA HIS A 104 -1.62 -45.50 25.66
C HIS A 104 -2.19 -44.24 26.33
N THR A 105 -3.32 -44.54 26.95
CA THR A 105 -4.20 -43.82 27.86
C THR A 105 -3.52 -43.58 29.20
N ASP A 106 -3.98 -42.59 29.96
CA ASP A 106 -4.74 -42.86 31.19
C ASP A 106 -5.36 -41.57 31.75
N SER A 107 -6.60 -41.72 32.17
CA SER A 107 -7.36 -40.77 32.97
C SER A 107 -7.00 -40.95 34.43
N GLU A 108 -6.78 -39.87 35.17
CA GLU A 108 -7.03 -39.87 36.61
C GLU A 108 -7.44 -38.47 37.10
N SER A 109 -8.59 -38.42 37.77
CA SER A 109 -9.13 -37.28 38.49
C SER A 109 -8.53 -37.20 39.89
N LEU A 110 -8.36 -36.00 40.45
CA LEU A 110 -8.90 -35.64 41.78
C LEU A 110 -8.53 -34.22 42.24
N ALA A 111 -9.55 -33.61 42.86
CA ALA A 111 -9.52 -32.76 44.05
C ALA A 111 -9.14 -31.27 43.96
N ALA A 112 -10.21 -30.49 44.07
CA ALA A 112 -10.42 -29.19 44.72
C ALA A 112 -9.38 -28.70 45.75
N ALA A 113 -9.07 -27.41 45.64
CA ALA A 113 -8.79 -26.54 46.78
C ALA A 113 -9.17 -25.08 46.43
N SER A 114 -10.10 -24.49 47.18
CA SER A 114 -10.35 -23.05 47.22
C SER A 114 -9.20 -22.30 47.90
N PRO A 115 -9.05 -21.00 47.66
CA PRO A 115 -9.21 -20.07 48.78
C PRO A 115 -9.99 -18.80 48.44
N SER A 116 -10.65 -18.27 49.46
CA SER A 116 -11.30 -16.96 49.48
C SER A 116 -10.28 -15.81 49.47
N LYS A 117 -10.70 -14.64 48.99
CA LYS A 117 -10.63 -13.34 49.69
C LYS A 117 -11.21 -12.19 48.86
N ASP A 118 -12.20 -11.53 49.46
CA ASP A 118 -12.41 -10.08 49.52
C ASP A 118 -12.30 -9.26 48.22
N VAL A 119 -13.47 -8.96 47.64
CA VAL A 119 -13.67 -7.91 46.63
C VAL A 119 -14.41 -6.74 47.29
N PRO A 120 -13.87 -5.51 47.27
CA PRO A 120 -14.67 -4.30 47.45
C PRO A 120 -15.26 -3.87 46.10
N SER A 121 -16.57 -3.66 46.07
CA SER A 121 -17.32 -3.13 44.93
C SER A 121 -16.82 -1.76 44.47
N PRO A 122 -16.64 -1.51 43.16
CA PRO A 122 -16.56 -0.16 42.63
C PRO A 122 -17.98 0.38 42.38
N THR A 123 -18.24 1.53 42.98
CA THR A 123 -19.37 2.42 42.71
C THR A 123 -19.32 2.92 41.28
N GLY A 124 -20.49 2.93 40.64
CA GLY A 124 -20.68 3.12 39.21
C GLY A 124 -20.19 4.45 38.63
N ASP A 125 -19.65 4.34 37.43
CA ASP A 125 -19.83 5.22 36.27
C ASP A 125 -19.28 4.53 34.99
N ASP A 126 -19.31 3.19 34.91
CA ASP A 126 -18.68 2.38 33.84
C ASP A 126 -19.67 1.77 32.82
N ALA A 127 -20.97 2.06 32.93
CA ALA A 127 -22.02 1.37 32.17
C ALA A 127 -21.98 1.61 30.64
N ASP A 128 -21.33 2.69 30.17
CA ASP A 128 -21.32 3.04 28.73
C ASP A 128 -20.10 2.47 27.95
N MET A 129 -19.04 1.99 28.61
CA MET A 129 -17.88 1.39 27.91
C MET A 129 -17.98 -0.14 27.75
N ASP A 130 -18.70 -0.81 28.64
CA ASP A 130 -18.90 -2.26 28.57
C ASP A 130 -19.86 -2.63 27.41
N ASP A 131 -20.86 -1.79 27.11
CA ASP A 131 -21.82 -2.02 26.02
C ASP A 131 -21.16 -2.02 24.62
N ASP A 132 -20.17 -1.15 24.38
CA ASP A 132 -19.44 -1.08 23.10
C ASP A 132 -18.47 -2.26 22.92
N VAL A 133 -17.84 -2.73 24.01
CA VAL A 133 -16.96 -3.90 24.00
C VAL A 133 -17.78 -5.18 23.83
N GLU A 134 -18.93 -5.29 24.50
CA GLU A 134 -19.84 -6.42 24.40
C GLU A 134 -20.48 -6.49 23.01
N ALA A 135 -20.85 -5.35 22.41
CA ALA A 135 -21.34 -5.28 21.04
C ALA A 135 -20.31 -5.73 19.99
N GLU A 136 -19.03 -5.36 20.15
CA GLU A 136 -17.96 -5.83 19.26
C GLU A 136 -17.63 -7.31 19.49
N PHE A 137 -17.74 -7.80 20.73
CA PHE A 137 -17.59 -9.22 21.06
C PHE A 137 -18.68 -10.07 20.40
N ASP A 138 -19.93 -9.62 20.46
CA ASP A 138 -21.08 -10.27 19.82
C ASP A 138 -20.95 -10.26 18.30
N ARG A 139 -20.45 -9.15 17.73
CA ARG A 139 -20.17 -9.05 16.29
C ARG A 139 -19.07 -10.02 15.85
N LEU A 140 -17.98 -10.11 16.61
CA LEU A 140 -16.90 -11.06 16.35
C LEU A 140 -17.37 -12.50 16.50
N ARG A 141 -18.23 -12.79 17.49
CA ARG A 141 -18.84 -14.10 17.69
C ARG A 141 -19.72 -14.51 16.51
N ALA A 142 -20.57 -13.59 16.03
CA ALA A 142 -21.37 -13.80 14.83
C ALA A 142 -20.50 -14.03 13.57
N GLN A 143 -19.36 -13.35 13.48
CA GLN A 143 -18.42 -13.54 12.38
C GLN A 143 -17.69 -14.89 12.45
N VAL A 144 -17.33 -15.35 13.66
CA VAL A 144 -16.78 -16.69 13.90
C VAL A 144 -17.82 -17.75 13.55
N ASP A 145 -19.06 -17.64 14.02
CA ASP A 145 -20.14 -18.58 13.68
C ASP A 145 -20.37 -18.67 12.16
N THR A 146 -20.29 -17.54 11.47
CA THR A 146 -20.41 -17.48 10.00
C THR A 146 -19.25 -18.19 9.31
N LEU A 147 -18.02 -18.00 9.80
CA LEU A 147 -16.83 -18.65 9.24
C LEU A 147 -16.77 -20.14 9.56
N GLU A 148 -17.19 -20.55 10.75
CA GLU A 148 -17.32 -21.95 11.14
C GLU A 148 -18.36 -22.67 10.29
N THR A 149 -19.51 -22.03 10.03
CA THR A 149 -20.52 -22.54 9.10
C THR A 149 -19.97 -22.67 7.69
N TYR A 150 -19.23 -21.67 7.22
CA TYR A 150 -18.59 -21.70 5.89
C TYR A 150 -17.54 -22.82 5.77
N LEU A 151 -16.72 -23.02 6.80
CA LEU A 151 -15.74 -24.10 6.85
C LEU A 151 -16.41 -25.48 6.94
N ALA A 152 -17.49 -25.62 7.69
CA ALA A 152 -18.26 -26.86 7.77
C ALA A 152 -18.88 -27.23 6.42
N ASP A 153 -19.44 -26.26 5.69
CA ASP A 153 -19.94 -26.47 4.32
C ASP A 153 -18.81 -26.88 3.36
N LEU A 154 -17.67 -26.20 3.42
CA LEU A 154 -16.54 -26.47 2.55
C LEU A 154 -15.91 -27.85 2.81
N LEU A 155 -15.84 -28.27 4.08
CA LEU A 155 -15.41 -29.61 4.48
C LEU A 155 -16.42 -30.67 4.05
N THR A 156 -17.71 -30.39 4.15
CA THR A 156 -18.78 -31.30 3.69
C THR A 156 -18.70 -31.51 2.17
N ASP A 157 -18.48 -30.44 1.41
CA ASP A 157 -18.29 -30.53 -0.04
C ASP A 157 -17.00 -31.28 -0.42
N GLN A 158 -15.91 -31.05 0.31
CA GLN A 158 -14.68 -31.79 0.10
C GLN A 158 -14.86 -33.29 0.39
N GLN A 159 -15.57 -33.63 1.47
CA GLN A 159 -15.90 -35.01 1.83
C GLN A 159 -16.83 -35.67 0.81
N ARG A 160 -17.81 -34.95 0.25
CA ARG A 160 -18.65 -35.41 -0.86
C ARG A 160 -17.82 -35.70 -2.09
N HIS A 161 -16.93 -34.81 -2.50
CA HIS A 161 -16.01 -35.04 -3.63
C HIS A 161 -15.09 -36.26 -3.39
N HIS A 162 -14.58 -36.44 -2.17
CA HIS A 162 -13.79 -37.61 -1.81
C HIS A 162 -14.61 -38.91 -1.80
N ALA A 163 -15.86 -38.88 -1.35
CA ALA A 163 -16.77 -40.03 -1.37
C ALA A 163 -17.14 -40.43 -2.81
N HIS A 164 -17.41 -39.46 -3.69
CA HIS A 164 -17.62 -39.70 -5.12
C HIS A 164 -16.38 -40.31 -5.79
N ARG A 165 -15.17 -39.79 -5.51
CA ARG A 165 -13.91 -40.39 -6.00
C ARG A 165 -13.65 -41.79 -5.45
N ARG A 166 -14.03 -42.08 -4.21
CA ARG A 166 -13.88 -43.44 -3.61
C ARG A 166 -14.87 -44.44 -4.17
N ARG A 167 -16.13 -44.05 -4.44
CA ARG A 167 -17.11 -44.89 -5.14
C ARG A 167 -16.65 -45.29 -6.55
N ARG A 168 -15.95 -44.37 -7.24
CA ARG A 168 -15.35 -44.56 -8.57
C ARG A 168 -14.18 -45.57 -8.61
N LYS A 169 -13.42 -45.72 -7.52
CA LYS A 169 -12.35 -46.75 -7.41
C LYS A 169 -12.87 -48.14 -7.03
N LYS A 170 -14.03 -48.25 -6.37
CA LYS A 170 -14.60 -49.54 -5.93
C LYS A 170 -15.48 -50.22 -6.98
N ARG A 171 -16.07 -49.49 -7.93
CA ARG A 171 -16.77 -50.06 -9.08
C ARG A 171 -15.78 -50.15 -10.24
N GLY A 172 -15.14 -51.31 -10.41
CA GLY A 172 -14.24 -51.60 -11.53
C GLY A 172 -14.98 -51.61 -12.88
N MET A 173 -15.36 -50.44 -13.38
CA MET A 173 -15.98 -50.26 -14.69
C MET A 173 -14.90 -49.91 -15.73
N PRO A 174 -14.92 -50.54 -16.92
CA PRO A 174 -13.98 -50.24 -17.99
C PRO A 174 -14.16 -48.81 -18.50
N PRO A 175 -13.15 -48.23 -19.19
CA PRO A 175 -13.16 -46.84 -19.57
C PRO A 175 -14.08 -46.63 -20.79
N SER A 176 -15.39 -46.53 -20.57
CA SER A 176 -16.24 -45.85 -21.53
C SER A 176 -15.87 -44.36 -21.51
N LEU A 177 -15.34 -43.86 -22.62
CA LEU A 177 -14.92 -42.48 -22.88
C LEU A 177 -16.03 -41.41 -22.77
N GLN A 178 -17.15 -41.72 -22.13
CA GLN A 178 -18.32 -40.86 -22.04
C GLN A 178 -18.72 -40.69 -20.58
N LEU A 179 -18.60 -39.44 -20.10
CA LEU A 179 -19.10 -39.00 -18.80
C LEU A 179 -20.61 -39.27 -18.72
N SER A 180 -21.11 -39.68 -17.57
CA SER A 180 -22.55 -39.86 -17.40
C SER A 180 -23.26 -38.50 -17.45
N TRP A 181 -24.51 -38.46 -17.91
CA TRP A 181 -25.30 -37.22 -17.88
C TRP A 181 -25.49 -36.65 -16.47
N GLU A 182 -25.43 -37.50 -15.45
CA GLU A 182 -25.41 -37.09 -14.04
C GLU A 182 -24.12 -36.33 -13.70
N GLU A 183 -22.96 -36.81 -14.14
CA GLU A 183 -21.67 -36.12 -13.96
C GLU A 183 -21.63 -34.80 -14.74
N VAL A 184 -22.17 -34.78 -15.97
CA VAL A 184 -22.28 -33.57 -16.78
C VAL A 184 -23.21 -32.55 -16.11
N ALA A 185 -24.37 -32.98 -15.61
CA ALA A 185 -25.31 -32.11 -14.93
C ALA A 185 -24.75 -31.54 -13.61
N SER A 186 -24.05 -32.36 -12.83
CA SER A 186 -23.38 -31.91 -11.59
C SER A 186 -22.29 -30.88 -11.89
N ALA A 187 -21.42 -31.16 -12.87
CA ALA A 187 -20.39 -30.20 -13.28
C ALA A 187 -20.99 -28.89 -13.82
N MET A 188 -22.09 -28.96 -14.58
CA MET A 188 -22.80 -27.78 -15.04
C MET A 188 -23.44 -26.99 -13.89
N ALA A 189 -23.99 -27.66 -12.87
CA ALA A 189 -24.53 -27.00 -11.68
C ALA A 189 -23.44 -26.31 -10.85
N GLU A 190 -22.29 -26.96 -10.66
CA GLU A 190 -21.11 -26.38 -10.01
C GLU A 190 -20.60 -25.16 -10.78
N MET A 191 -20.44 -25.27 -12.11
CA MET A 191 -20.05 -24.16 -12.97
C MET A 191 -21.07 -23.02 -12.94
N HIS A 192 -22.37 -23.31 -12.91
CA HIS A 192 -23.43 -22.32 -12.78
C HIS A 192 -23.33 -21.58 -11.44
N ASN A 193 -23.13 -22.30 -10.34
CA ASN A 193 -23.01 -21.69 -9.02
C ASN A 193 -21.74 -20.85 -8.90
N ALA A 194 -20.60 -21.33 -9.40
CA ALA A 194 -19.36 -20.58 -9.48
C ALA A 194 -19.55 -19.29 -10.30
N SER A 195 -20.18 -19.40 -11.48
CA SER A 195 -20.50 -18.25 -12.34
C SER A 195 -21.48 -17.27 -11.67
N ALA A 196 -22.45 -17.77 -10.90
CA ALA A 196 -23.41 -16.94 -10.18
C ALA A 196 -22.76 -16.17 -9.03
N THR A 197 -21.83 -16.80 -8.31
CA THR A 197 -21.03 -16.16 -7.26
C THR A 197 -20.08 -15.12 -7.85
N GLU A 198 -19.38 -15.45 -8.94
CA GLU A 198 -18.53 -14.52 -9.67
C GLU A 198 -19.34 -13.32 -10.19
N ARG A 199 -20.53 -13.56 -10.77
CA ARG A 199 -21.43 -12.49 -11.21
C ARG A 199 -21.84 -11.57 -10.07
N ARG A 200 -22.18 -12.12 -8.89
CA ARG A 200 -22.50 -11.31 -7.70
C ARG A 200 -21.30 -10.47 -7.25
N HIS A 201 -20.11 -11.07 -7.22
CA HIS A 201 -18.88 -10.38 -6.86
C HIS A 201 -18.55 -9.24 -7.84
N LEU A 202 -18.58 -9.50 -9.15
CA LEU A 202 -18.35 -8.51 -10.19
C LEU A 202 -19.40 -7.38 -10.17
N PHE A 203 -20.66 -7.71 -9.87
CA PHE A 203 -21.72 -6.71 -9.73
C PHE A 203 -21.47 -5.80 -8.53
N ALA A 204 -21.09 -6.37 -7.38
CA ALA A 204 -20.72 -5.60 -6.20
C ALA A 204 -19.51 -4.68 -6.48
N GLN A 205 -18.44 -5.21 -7.10
CA GLN A 205 -17.29 -4.40 -7.54
C GLN A 205 -17.69 -3.26 -8.48
N THR A 206 -18.60 -3.53 -9.42
CA THR A 206 -19.09 -2.52 -10.36
C THR A 206 -19.88 -1.42 -9.65
N GLN A 207 -20.73 -1.78 -8.68
CA GLN A 207 -21.46 -0.80 -7.88
C GLN A 207 -20.52 0.05 -7.04
N THR A 208 -19.54 -0.54 -6.37
CA THR A 208 -18.52 0.18 -5.61
C THR A 208 -17.75 1.15 -6.52
N SER A 209 -17.28 0.68 -7.67
CA SER A 209 -16.57 1.50 -8.65
C SER A 209 -17.42 2.67 -9.18
N ARG A 210 -18.72 2.45 -9.39
CA ARG A 210 -19.66 3.50 -9.82
C ARG A 210 -19.87 4.58 -8.77
N ARG A 211 -19.83 4.24 -7.48
CA ARG A 211 -19.90 5.22 -6.37
C ARG A 211 -18.58 5.95 -6.17
N LEU A 212 -17.47 5.25 -6.34
CA LEU A 212 -16.12 5.79 -6.15
C LEU A 212 -15.72 6.78 -7.24
N LEU A 213 -16.07 6.52 -8.50
CA LEU A 213 -15.64 7.33 -9.65
C LEU A 213 -16.04 8.82 -9.55
N PRO A 214 -17.28 9.18 -9.18
CA PRO A 214 -17.66 10.58 -8.94
C PRO A 214 -16.83 11.24 -7.84
N LEU A 215 -16.56 10.53 -6.74
CA LEU A 215 -15.75 11.05 -5.63
C LEU A 215 -14.32 11.33 -6.06
N LEU A 216 -13.69 10.38 -6.76
CA LEU A 216 -12.34 10.56 -7.31
C LEU A 216 -12.29 11.70 -8.34
N ARG A 217 -13.34 11.85 -9.16
CA ARG A 217 -13.44 12.97 -10.11
C ARG A 217 -13.60 14.32 -9.41
N ALA A 218 -14.43 14.38 -8.37
CA ALA A 218 -14.60 15.58 -7.57
C ALA A 218 -13.28 15.95 -6.88
N TYR A 219 -12.62 14.99 -6.24
CA TYR A 219 -11.30 15.15 -5.62
C TYR A 219 -10.23 15.65 -6.62
N ALA A 220 -10.18 15.05 -7.81
CA ALA A 220 -9.26 15.48 -8.87
C ALA A 220 -9.61 16.84 -9.50
N ALA A 221 -10.84 17.32 -9.36
CA ALA A 221 -11.30 18.60 -9.89
C ALA A 221 -11.17 19.74 -8.87
N THR A 222 -11.34 19.46 -7.57
CA THR A 222 -11.17 20.45 -6.49
C THR A 222 -9.71 20.75 -6.21
N ARG A 223 -8.80 19.88 -6.64
CA ARG A 223 -7.36 20.08 -6.50
C ARG A 223 -6.72 20.01 -7.87
N PRO A 224 -6.09 21.09 -8.37
CA PRO A 224 -5.24 20.96 -9.54
C PRO A 224 -4.10 20.01 -9.16
N ILE A 225 -4.20 18.75 -9.60
CA ILE A 225 -3.08 17.79 -9.60
C ILE A 225 -1.84 18.41 -10.30
N HIS A 226 -2.07 19.48 -11.09
CA HIS A 226 -1.09 20.31 -11.76
C HIS A 226 -0.13 21.13 -10.87
N THR A 227 -0.33 21.27 -9.54
CA THR A 227 0.63 22.00 -8.69
C THR A 227 1.51 21.13 -7.79
N CYS A 228 1.28 19.81 -7.70
CA CYS A 228 2.21 18.90 -7.00
C CYS A 228 3.30 18.32 -7.92
N LEU A 229 3.18 18.51 -9.23
CA LEU A 229 4.12 18.05 -10.25
C LEU A 229 4.56 19.24 -11.12
N VAL A 230 4.91 20.38 -10.49
CA VAL A 230 5.58 21.46 -11.21
C VAL A 230 6.89 20.89 -11.75
N GLU A 231 7.09 21.04 -13.05
CA GLU A 231 8.26 20.55 -13.81
C GLU A 231 9.57 21.26 -13.42
N ASP A 232 9.52 22.20 -12.48
CA ASP A 232 10.71 22.81 -11.89
C ASP A 232 11.33 21.84 -10.89
N HIS A 233 12.48 21.30 -11.29
CA HIS A 233 13.33 20.35 -10.58
C HIS A 233 13.79 20.78 -9.17
N GLU A 234 13.35 21.95 -8.67
CA GLU A 234 13.84 22.61 -7.47
C GLU A 234 12.91 22.42 -6.25
N THR A 235 11.59 22.45 -6.45
CA THR A 235 10.61 22.21 -5.38
C THR A 235 10.56 20.73 -5.00
N SER A 236 10.79 20.38 -3.72
CA SER A 236 10.66 19.00 -3.20
C SER A 236 9.20 18.52 -3.26
N PRO A 237 8.76 17.78 -4.30
CA PRO A 237 7.34 17.51 -4.55
C PRO A 237 6.70 16.61 -3.47
N GLN A 238 7.55 15.94 -2.67
CA GLN A 238 7.13 15.00 -1.65
C GLN A 238 6.59 15.70 -0.40
N LEU A 239 7.03 16.92 -0.11
CA LEU A 239 6.48 17.70 1.01
C LEU A 239 5.16 18.36 0.64
N ALA A 240 4.88 18.54 -0.66
CA ALA A 240 3.55 18.92 -1.14
C ALA A 240 2.46 17.88 -0.79
N LEU A 241 2.84 16.64 -0.45
CA LEU A 241 1.94 15.63 0.12
C LEU A 241 1.35 16.04 1.48
N GLY A 242 1.86 17.09 2.14
CA GLY A 242 1.25 17.64 3.35
C GLY A 242 -0.19 18.09 3.15
N HIS A 243 -0.53 18.57 1.96
CA HIS A 243 -1.88 19.01 1.63
C HIS A 243 -2.74 17.87 1.08
N VAL A 244 -2.25 16.64 0.95
CA VAL A 244 -3.05 15.51 0.46
C VAL A 244 -3.91 14.93 1.58
N ASN A 245 -5.20 14.75 1.29
CA ASN A 245 -6.19 14.33 2.28
C ASN A 245 -6.38 12.81 2.26
N VAL A 246 -6.58 12.23 3.43
CA VAL A 246 -7.19 10.90 3.55
C VAL A 246 -8.70 11.11 3.73
N VAL A 247 -9.46 10.65 2.75
CA VAL A 247 -10.93 10.85 2.72
C VAL A 247 -11.66 9.87 3.63
N ALA A 248 -12.90 10.19 4.01
CA ALA A 248 -13.72 9.37 4.91
C ALA A 248 -14.29 8.12 4.22
N HIS A 249 -14.54 8.16 2.90
CA HIS A 249 -15.17 7.05 2.18
C HIS A 249 -14.28 5.78 2.21
N PRO A 250 -14.74 4.63 2.73
CA PRO A 250 -13.89 3.46 3.02
C PRO A 250 -13.02 2.97 1.85
N GLU A 251 -13.59 2.81 0.66
CA GLU A 251 -12.84 2.34 -0.51
C GLU A 251 -11.81 3.36 -1.02
N ALA A 252 -12.15 4.64 -0.98
CA ALA A 252 -11.27 5.72 -1.40
C ALA A 252 -10.14 5.90 -0.39
N ARG A 253 -10.47 5.78 0.90
CA ARG A 253 -9.54 5.76 2.02
C ARG A 253 -8.52 4.65 1.89
N LYS A 254 -8.96 3.42 1.61
CA LYS A 254 -8.09 2.29 1.32
C LYS A 254 -7.09 2.58 0.20
N GLN A 255 -7.59 3.09 -0.94
CA GLN A 255 -6.75 3.45 -2.08
C GLN A 255 -5.79 4.60 -1.75
N GLY A 256 -6.25 5.59 -0.98
CA GLY A 256 -5.45 6.73 -0.53
C GLY A 256 -4.30 6.31 0.37
N LEU A 257 -4.55 5.47 1.37
CA LEU A 257 -3.52 4.93 2.26
C LEU A 257 -2.50 4.05 1.52
N ASP A 258 -2.97 3.18 0.61
CA ASP A 258 -2.08 2.37 -0.23
C ASP A 258 -1.20 3.26 -1.12
N TRP A 259 -1.77 4.25 -1.79
CA TRP A 259 -1.04 5.18 -2.64
C TRP A 259 -0.04 6.03 -1.85
N LEU A 260 -0.47 6.66 -0.76
CA LEU A 260 0.38 7.52 0.08
C LEU A 260 1.60 6.76 0.59
N SER A 261 1.41 5.54 1.12
CA SER A 261 2.53 4.70 1.59
C SER A 261 3.50 4.33 0.46
N LYS A 262 2.98 3.98 -0.72
CA LYS A 262 3.81 3.66 -1.90
C LYS A 262 4.56 4.85 -2.45
N VAL A 263 4.02 6.06 -2.38
CA VAL A 263 4.72 7.27 -2.84
C VAL A 263 6.01 7.46 -2.05
N VAL A 264 5.99 7.31 -0.74
CA VAL A 264 7.20 7.45 0.10
C VAL A 264 8.22 6.37 -0.26
N TYR A 265 7.77 5.12 -0.40
CA TYR A 265 8.61 3.99 -0.81
C TYR A 265 9.27 4.17 -2.18
N HIS A 266 8.50 4.50 -3.22
CA HIS A 266 9.05 4.67 -4.57
C HIS A 266 9.98 5.90 -4.69
N ASN A 267 9.97 6.78 -3.70
CA ASN A 267 10.89 7.91 -3.62
C ASN A 267 12.18 7.61 -2.86
N THR A 268 12.32 6.45 -2.20
CA THR A 268 13.45 6.13 -1.31
C THR A 268 14.79 6.41 -2.00
N ASP A 269 15.09 5.77 -3.13
CA ASP A 269 16.39 5.91 -3.80
C ASP A 269 16.68 7.34 -4.26
N ARG A 270 15.65 8.03 -4.77
CA ARG A 270 15.76 9.44 -5.19
C ARG A 270 16.11 10.35 -4.02
N MET A 271 15.48 10.15 -2.86
CA MET A 271 15.72 10.99 -1.69
C MET A 271 17.11 10.76 -1.11
N PHE A 272 17.54 9.49 -1.04
CA PHE A 272 18.87 9.13 -0.57
C PHE A 272 19.97 9.66 -1.51
N ALA A 273 19.71 9.67 -2.81
CA ALA A 273 20.59 10.28 -3.80
C ALA A 273 20.63 11.81 -3.71
N ARG A 274 19.48 12.49 -3.52
CA ARG A 274 19.41 13.96 -3.40
C ARG A 274 20.19 14.47 -2.20
N TYR A 275 19.97 13.85 -1.04
CA TYR A 275 20.56 14.34 0.19
C TYR A 275 22.00 13.85 0.34
N HIS A 276 22.36 12.67 -0.17
CA HIS A 276 23.65 12.01 0.08
C HIS A 276 23.86 11.67 1.56
N TYR A 277 24.86 10.85 1.84
CA TYR A 277 25.29 10.51 3.20
C TYR A 277 26.69 11.06 3.43
N PRO A 278 27.03 11.50 4.65
CA PRO A 278 28.39 11.87 4.94
C PRO A 278 29.31 10.64 4.81
N PRO A 279 30.59 10.83 4.44
CA PRO A 279 31.54 9.73 4.34
C PRO A 279 31.62 8.93 5.64
N THR A 280 31.68 7.60 5.52
CA THR A 280 31.77 6.72 6.69
C THR A 280 33.10 6.90 7.40
N VAL A 281 33.10 7.60 8.53
CA VAL A 281 34.23 7.65 9.45
C VAL A 281 33.83 6.81 10.67
N ALA A 282 34.51 5.67 10.89
CA ALA A 282 34.30 4.78 12.04
C ALA A 282 32.94 4.04 12.14
N GLY A 283 32.27 3.73 11.02
CA GLY A 283 31.16 2.76 10.97
C GLY A 283 29.79 3.25 11.45
N ARG A 284 29.71 4.45 12.05
CA ARG A 284 28.46 5.13 12.42
C ARG A 284 28.57 6.61 12.12
N VAL A 285 27.60 7.17 11.41
CA VAL A 285 27.56 8.60 11.09
C VAL A 285 26.12 9.10 11.13
N SER A 286 25.89 10.23 11.79
CA SER A 286 24.60 10.93 11.83
C SER A 286 24.84 12.44 11.74
N ASP A 287 24.05 13.14 10.93
CA ASP A 287 24.06 14.60 10.82
C ASP A 287 22.63 15.14 10.72
N ALA A 288 22.49 16.43 11.08
CA ALA A 288 21.23 17.15 10.99
C ALA A 288 21.46 18.60 10.57
N TYR A 289 20.63 19.11 9.67
CA TYR A 289 20.73 20.46 9.15
C TYR A 289 19.41 20.95 8.57
N PHE A 290 19.33 22.24 8.29
CA PHE A 290 18.21 22.88 7.62
C PHE A 290 18.54 23.08 6.14
N ASP A 291 17.66 22.62 5.27
CA ASP A 291 17.73 22.78 3.82
C ASP A 291 16.73 23.86 3.37
N PHE A 292 17.25 24.99 2.89
CA PHE A 292 16.49 26.14 2.37
C PHE A 292 16.47 26.16 0.82
N SER A 293 16.88 25.07 0.16
CA SER A 293 16.97 25.01 -1.32
C SER A 293 15.64 25.07 -2.05
N SER A 294 14.51 24.93 -1.35
CA SER A 294 13.17 24.94 -1.92
C SER A 294 12.43 26.21 -1.50
N PRO A 295 11.70 26.88 -2.41
CA PRO A 295 10.90 28.05 -2.05
C PRO A 295 9.69 27.70 -1.18
N ALA A 296 9.22 26.45 -1.23
CA ALA A 296 8.14 25.94 -0.38
C ALA A 296 8.35 24.44 -0.07
N PRO A 297 8.32 24.01 1.21
CA PRO A 297 8.36 24.86 2.42
C PRO A 297 9.61 25.75 2.44
N PRO A 298 9.62 26.87 3.20
CA PRO A 298 10.80 27.74 3.33
C PRO A 298 12.04 27.00 3.85
N TYR A 299 11.86 25.94 4.63
CA TYR A 299 12.94 25.03 4.95
C TYR A 299 12.44 23.62 5.16
N VAL A 300 13.39 22.69 5.09
CA VAL A 300 13.24 21.31 5.51
C VAL A 300 14.32 20.99 6.52
N PHE A 301 13.90 20.55 7.71
CA PHE A 301 14.83 20.00 8.67
C PHE A 301 15.13 18.53 8.32
N VAL A 302 16.38 18.25 7.98
CA VAL A 302 16.85 16.94 7.53
C VAL A 302 17.70 16.32 8.64
N VAL A 303 17.37 15.08 9.00
CA VAL A 303 18.18 14.22 9.88
C VAL A 303 18.47 12.95 9.10
N ARG A 304 19.72 12.52 9.07
CA ARG A 304 20.09 11.28 8.38
C ARG A 304 21.29 10.64 9.04
N GLY A 305 21.45 9.36 8.78
CA GLY A 305 22.65 8.66 9.19
C GLY A 305 22.70 7.25 8.67
N HIS A 306 23.85 6.61 8.90
CA HIS A 306 24.01 5.19 8.66
C HIS A 306 24.83 4.51 9.75
N LEU A 307 24.68 3.20 9.80
CA LEU A 307 25.36 2.29 10.71
C LEU A 307 25.67 0.99 9.99
N ASP A 308 26.93 0.57 10.01
CA ASP A 308 27.34 -0.73 9.49
C ASP A 308 27.35 -1.76 10.62
N LEU A 309 26.55 -2.82 10.47
CA LEU A 309 26.41 -3.89 11.43
C LEU A 309 27.17 -5.14 10.97
N PRO A 310 27.92 -5.80 11.86
CA PRO A 310 28.66 -7.03 11.56
C PRO A 310 27.76 -8.28 11.55
N VAL A 311 26.50 -8.14 11.11
CA VAL A 311 25.50 -9.22 11.07
C VAL A 311 24.75 -9.22 9.75
N SER A 312 24.10 -10.34 9.42
CA SER A 312 23.30 -10.46 8.19
C SER A 312 22.06 -9.57 8.22
N LEU A 313 21.50 -9.27 7.03
CA LEU A 313 20.24 -8.54 6.90
C LEU A 313 19.11 -9.17 7.74
N SER A 314 19.01 -10.50 7.75
CA SER A 314 18.00 -11.23 8.53
C SER A 314 18.15 -11.00 10.03
N ALA A 315 19.39 -11.05 10.55
CA ALA A 315 19.65 -10.83 11.97
C ALA A 315 19.38 -9.37 12.37
N ALA A 316 19.86 -8.41 11.56
CA ALA A 316 19.59 -6.99 11.77
C ALA A 316 18.09 -6.68 11.72
N TRP A 317 17.37 -7.26 10.76
CA TRP A 317 15.92 -7.09 10.64
C TRP A 317 15.17 -7.64 11.85
N SER A 318 15.56 -8.81 12.38
CA SER A 318 14.94 -9.36 13.58
C SER A 318 15.09 -8.43 14.80
N LEU A 319 16.28 -7.84 14.99
CA LEU A 319 16.52 -6.87 16.06
C LEU A 319 15.72 -5.59 15.85
N PHE A 320 15.68 -5.11 14.60
CA PHE A 320 14.92 -3.91 14.24
C PHE A 320 13.41 -4.11 14.41
N GLN A 321 12.89 -5.31 14.12
CA GLN A 321 11.49 -5.63 14.31
C GLN A 321 11.10 -5.55 15.79
N ASP A 322 11.86 -6.20 16.66
CA ASP A 322 11.56 -6.24 18.10
C ASP A 322 11.83 -4.90 18.79
N GLY A 323 12.97 -4.27 18.47
CA GLY A 323 13.43 -3.04 19.10
C GLY A 323 12.73 -1.79 18.58
N PHE A 324 12.34 -1.74 17.30
CA PHE A 324 11.78 -0.52 16.67
C PHE A 324 10.35 -0.74 16.15
N VAL A 325 10.14 -1.67 15.21
CA VAL A 325 8.84 -1.82 14.51
C VAL A 325 7.70 -2.15 15.48
N ARG A 326 7.95 -3.04 16.44
CA ARG A 326 6.97 -3.41 17.47
C ARG A 326 6.44 -2.17 18.20
N LYS A 327 7.34 -1.33 18.71
CA LYS A 327 6.97 -0.11 19.45
C LYS A 327 6.31 0.92 18.53
N GLN A 328 6.87 1.15 17.34
CA GLN A 328 6.34 2.13 16.39
C GLN A 328 4.98 1.75 15.79
N SER A 329 4.65 0.46 15.75
CA SER A 329 3.32 -0.03 15.35
C SER A 329 2.30 -0.03 16.51
N GLY A 330 2.71 0.46 17.68
CA GLY A 330 1.88 0.59 18.87
C GLY A 330 1.77 -0.70 19.70
N HIS A 331 2.60 -1.72 19.46
CA HIS A 331 2.59 -2.99 20.21
C HIS A 331 3.49 -2.87 21.44
N PHE A 332 3.00 -2.19 22.47
CA PHE A 332 3.75 -1.97 23.71
C PHE A 332 3.61 -3.13 24.68
N THR A 333 4.64 -3.38 25.49
CA THR A 333 4.47 -4.17 26.73
C THR A 333 3.61 -3.39 27.73
N PRO A 334 3.04 -4.02 28.78
CA PRO A 334 2.25 -3.32 29.79
C PRO A 334 2.99 -2.13 30.43
N ASP A 335 4.27 -2.30 30.75
CA ASP A 335 5.10 -1.24 31.34
C ASP A 335 5.37 -0.10 30.35
N GLU A 336 5.62 -0.43 29.08
CA GLU A 336 5.80 0.56 28.01
C GLU A 336 4.49 1.34 27.78
N ALA A 337 3.35 0.66 27.74
CA ALA A 337 2.03 1.28 27.59
C ALA A 337 1.74 2.23 28.75
N ALA A 338 1.97 1.80 30.00
CA ALA A 338 1.80 2.63 31.18
C ALA A 338 2.73 3.86 31.18
N SER A 339 3.97 3.72 30.68
CA SER A 339 4.91 4.83 30.53
C SER A 339 4.46 5.84 29.45
N ILE A 340 3.99 5.34 28.30
CA ILE A 340 3.50 6.17 27.19
C ILE A 340 2.20 6.89 27.57
N ALA A 341 1.29 6.19 28.24
CA ALA A 341 0.01 6.73 28.70
C ALA A 341 0.15 7.91 29.66
N LYS A 342 1.34 8.13 30.27
CA LYS A 342 1.66 9.32 31.08
C LYS A 342 1.93 10.57 30.24
N ARG A 343 2.07 10.45 28.92
CA ARG A 343 2.48 11.55 28.03
C ARG A 343 1.60 11.66 26.78
N PHE A 344 1.10 10.54 26.27
CA PHE A 344 0.36 10.47 25.03
C PHE A 344 -0.79 9.48 25.11
N THR A 345 -1.88 9.79 24.44
CA THR A 345 -2.88 8.83 23.98
C THR A 345 -2.46 8.33 22.60
N VAL A 346 -2.43 7.00 22.41
CA VAL A 346 -2.07 6.37 21.13
C VAL A 346 -3.24 5.53 20.64
N THR A 347 -3.85 5.94 19.53
CA THR A 347 -4.98 5.24 18.91
C THR A 347 -4.55 4.60 17.60
N ARG A 348 -4.89 3.31 17.42
CA ARG A 348 -4.65 2.62 16.14
C ARG A 348 -5.83 2.87 15.20
N LEU A 349 -5.54 3.40 14.02
CA LEU A 349 -6.55 3.75 13.03
C LEU A 349 -6.66 2.68 11.94
N ASP A 350 -7.86 2.57 11.36
CA ASP A 350 -8.16 1.84 10.12
C ASP A 350 -7.72 0.37 10.11
N LEU A 351 -7.86 -0.34 11.25
CA LEU A 351 -7.35 -1.71 11.41
C LEU A 351 -7.80 -2.67 10.30
N ASP A 352 -9.08 -2.64 9.91
CA ASP A 352 -9.64 -3.53 8.88
C ASP A 352 -9.15 -3.16 7.48
N ILE A 353 -9.26 -1.88 7.11
CA ILE A 353 -8.78 -1.36 5.82
C ILE A 353 -7.31 -1.67 5.62
N ARG A 354 -6.51 -1.52 6.68
CA ARG A 354 -5.07 -1.74 6.65
C ARG A 354 -4.71 -3.20 6.42
N ARG A 355 -5.40 -4.12 7.12
CA ARG A 355 -5.24 -5.57 6.93
C ARG A 355 -5.55 -6.00 5.49
N GLU A 356 -6.51 -5.34 4.83
CA GLU A 356 -6.81 -5.60 3.42
C GLU A 356 -5.75 -5.07 2.44
N ILE A 357 -4.92 -4.09 2.83
CA ILE A 357 -3.83 -3.56 2.00
C ILE A 357 -2.56 -4.39 2.23
N THR A 358 -2.12 -4.48 3.48
CA THR A 358 -1.01 -5.32 3.94
C THR A 358 -0.98 -5.40 5.47
N PRO A 359 -0.66 -6.56 6.07
CA PRO A 359 -0.46 -6.67 7.52
C PRO A 359 0.73 -5.83 8.03
N GLU A 360 1.66 -5.46 7.16
CA GLU A 360 2.90 -4.74 7.51
C GLU A 360 2.78 -3.21 7.36
N MET A 361 1.57 -2.68 7.44
CA MET A 361 1.29 -1.25 7.52
C MET A 361 0.77 -0.93 8.92
N TRP A 362 1.07 0.28 9.43
CA TRP A 362 0.41 0.85 10.60
C TRP A 362 0.01 2.31 10.37
N TYR A 363 -1.14 2.66 10.93
CA TYR A 363 -1.65 4.02 10.94
C TYR A 363 -2.08 4.36 12.38
N LEU A 364 -1.42 5.33 12.99
CA LEU A 364 -1.55 5.66 14.41
C LEU A 364 -1.84 7.14 14.60
N HIS A 365 -2.66 7.47 15.59
CA HIS A 365 -2.87 8.83 16.06
C HIS A 365 -2.22 8.98 17.44
N HIS A 366 -1.23 9.87 17.54
CA HIS A 366 -0.53 10.20 18.78
C HIS A 366 -0.95 11.58 19.25
N THR A 367 -1.75 11.62 20.31
CA THR A 367 -2.23 12.87 20.91
C THR A 367 -1.53 13.09 22.24
N PRO A 368 -0.73 14.16 22.41
CA PRO A 368 -0.17 14.47 23.72
C PRO A 368 -1.28 14.69 24.75
N LEU A 369 -1.06 14.27 25.99
CA LEU A 369 -2.05 14.47 27.05
C LEU A 369 -2.38 15.95 27.23
N GLY A 370 -3.66 16.26 27.35
CA GLY A 370 -4.16 17.64 27.50
C GLY A 370 -4.13 18.47 26.22
N GLN A 371 -3.74 17.89 25.07
CA GLN A 371 -3.86 18.52 23.76
C GLN A 371 -5.10 17.98 23.03
N GLU A 372 -5.77 18.85 22.28
CA GLU A 372 -6.90 18.47 21.43
C GLU A 372 -6.44 17.77 20.15
N TYR A 373 -5.25 18.12 19.66
CA TYR A 373 -4.72 17.65 18.38
C TYR A 373 -3.47 16.79 18.54
N GLY A 374 -3.36 15.78 17.67
CA GLY A 374 -2.26 14.83 17.64
C GLY A 374 -1.70 14.61 16.25
N LYS A 375 -0.55 13.91 16.17
CA LYS A 375 0.09 13.53 14.91
C LYS A 375 -0.44 12.19 14.43
N LYS A 376 -0.88 12.14 13.18
CA LYS A 376 -1.29 10.91 12.50
C LYS A 376 -0.14 10.36 11.68
N ASN A 377 0.39 9.20 12.04
CA ASN A 377 1.57 8.59 11.44
C ASN A 377 1.19 7.35 10.63
N LEU A 378 1.48 7.36 9.33
CA LEU A 378 1.30 6.24 8.42
C LEU A 378 2.67 5.65 8.07
N PHE A 379 2.84 4.35 8.30
CA PHE A 379 4.05 3.61 7.98
C PHE A 379 3.73 2.29 7.28
N ARG A 380 4.67 1.83 6.46
CA ARG A 380 4.60 0.53 5.80
C ARG A 380 6.00 -0.07 5.59
N ILE A 381 6.09 -1.38 5.74
CA ILE A 381 7.29 -2.17 5.43
C ILE A 381 7.21 -2.66 4.00
N PHE A 382 8.34 -2.63 3.32
CA PHE A 382 8.54 -3.15 1.98
C PHE A 382 9.77 -4.05 1.97
N HIS A 383 9.61 -5.25 1.44
CA HIS A 383 10.69 -6.22 1.32
C HIS A 383 11.18 -6.29 -0.12
N GLU A 384 12.48 -6.19 -0.28
CA GLU A 384 13.21 -6.44 -1.52
C GLU A 384 14.24 -7.56 -1.27
N PRO A 385 14.82 -8.18 -2.32
CA PRO A 385 15.72 -9.33 -2.15
C PRO A 385 16.95 -9.05 -1.27
N ASP A 386 17.48 -7.83 -1.33
CA ASP A 386 18.72 -7.40 -0.69
C ASP A 386 18.51 -6.28 0.35
N ARG A 387 17.27 -5.84 0.57
CA ARG A 387 16.96 -4.78 1.54
C ARG A 387 15.52 -4.82 2.07
N VAL A 388 15.33 -4.26 3.25
CA VAL A 388 14.04 -3.99 3.87
C VAL A 388 13.90 -2.49 4.10
N ILE A 389 12.77 -1.93 3.66
CA ILE A 389 12.50 -0.49 3.73
C ILE A 389 11.27 -0.27 4.62
N VAL A 390 11.44 0.51 5.68
CA VAL A 390 10.33 1.03 6.49
C VAL A 390 10.13 2.49 6.10
N ALA A 391 9.05 2.75 5.37
CA ALA A 391 8.70 4.07 4.85
C ALA A 391 7.53 4.65 5.66
N GLY A 392 7.67 5.89 6.11
CA GLY A 392 6.73 6.57 7.00
C GLY A 392 6.43 8.01 6.60
N GLN A 393 5.26 8.50 6.99
CA GLN A 393 4.91 9.90 6.88
C GLN A 393 3.82 10.33 7.87
N THR A 394 3.71 11.63 8.13
CA THR A 394 2.53 12.21 8.79
C THR A 394 1.39 12.48 7.80
N ILE A 395 0.15 12.35 8.28
CA ILE A 395 -1.08 12.71 7.59
C ILE A 395 -1.69 13.93 8.28
N PHE A 396 -1.60 15.09 7.65
CA PHE A 396 -2.15 16.33 8.20
C PHE A 396 -3.69 16.29 8.20
N HIS A 397 -4.29 16.08 7.02
CA HIS A 397 -5.73 16.09 6.87
C HIS A 397 -6.31 14.69 6.71
N ASP A 398 -7.14 14.31 7.66
CA ASP A 398 -7.90 13.07 7.68
C ASP A 398 -9.36 13.43 7.96
N GLU A 399 -10.26 13.17 7.02
CA GLU A 399 -11.67 13.60 7.12
C GLU A 399 -12.43 12.95 8.28
N LEU A 400 -11.89 11.87 8.89
CA LEU A 400 -12.47 11.24 10.07
C LEU A 400 -11.97 11.84 11.40
N ALA A 401 -11.03 12.78 11.36
CA ALA A 401 -10.47 13.42 12.53
C ALA A 401 -10.51 14.95 12.38
N PRO A 402 -10.71 15.71 13.48
CA PRO A 402 -10.64 17.16 13.41
C PRO A 402 -9.25 17.59 12.91
N PRO A 403 -9.17 18.50 11.94
CA PRO A 403 -7.89 18.95 11.45
C PRO A 403 -7.25 19.91 12.48
N PRO A 404 -5.94 19.76 12.76
CA PRO A 404 -5.25 20.74 13.58
C PRO A 404 -5.11 22.08 12.83
N PRO A 405 -5.06 23.21 13.55
CA PRO A 405 -4.85 24.52 12.94
C PRO A 405 -3.48 24.63 12.25
N THR A 406 -2.47 23.96 12.82
CA THR A 406 -1.13 23.87 12.24
C THR A 406 -0.54 22.47 12.47
N ASP A 407 0.33 22.04 11.56
CA ASP A 407 1.15 20.83 11.74
C ASP A 407 2.48 20.95 10.98
N THR A 408 3.21 19.85 10.87
CA THR A 408 4.46 19.70 10.12
C THR A 408 4.36 18.42 9.29
N LYS A 409 4.80 18.48 8.03
CA LYS A 409 4.93 17.27 7.22
C LYS A 409 6.23 16.57 7.57
N HIS A 410 6.09 15.33 8.02
CA HIS A 410 7.21 14.46 8.34
C HIS A 410 7.24 13.33 7.31
N LEU A 411 8.41 13.06 6.74
CA LEU A 411 8.71 11.88 5.93
C LEU A 411 9.88 11.14 6.56
N VAL A 412 9.81 9.82 6.63
CA VAL A 412 10.83 8.98 7.27
C VAL A 412 11.11 7.75 6.43
N TRP A 413 12.39 7.37 6.38
CA TRP A 413 12.87 6.13 5.80
C TRP A 413 13.85 5.46 6.77
N TYR A 414 13.67 4.16 6.97
CA TYR A 414 14.71 3.27 7.49
C TYR A 414 14.96 2.20 6.43
N VAL A 415 16.21 2.04 6.03
CA VAL A 415 16.63 1.08 5.00
C VAL A 415 17.69 0.19 5.61
N LEU A 416 17.36 -1.09 5.75
CA LEU A 416 18.31 -2.13 6.13
C LEU A 416 18.68 -2.86 4.85
N GLU A 417 19.95 -2.91 4.49
CA GLU A 417 20.41 -3.51 3.25
C GLU A 417 21.60 -4.43 3.49
N GLN A 418 21.70 -5.48 2.69
CA GLN A 418 22.84 -6.36 2.70
C GLN A 418 24.03 -5.68 2.01
N VAL A 419 25.19 -5.69 2.66
CA VAL A 419 26.45 -5.27 2.03
C VAL A 419 26.96 -6.43 1.17
N PRO A 420 27.14 -6.23 -0.16
CA PRO A 420 27.56 -7.30 -1.06
C PRO A 420 28.89 -7.94 -0.65
N GLY A 421 28.95 -9.28 -0.61
CA GLY A 421 30.18 -10.05 -0.42
C GLY A 421 30.68 -10.19 1.01
N GLU A 422 30.07 -9.51 1.99
CA GLU A 422 30.64 -9.43 3.35
C GLU A 422 29.73 -10.02 4.44
N GLY A 423 28.50 -10.42 4.10
CA GLY A 423 27.53 -10.92 5.07
C GLY A 423 27.11 -9.88 6.13
N ARG A 424 27.45 -8.61 5.91
CA ARG A 424 27.14 -7.47 6.77
C ARG A 424 25.83 -6.80 6.36
N CYS A 425 25.27 -6.01 7.26
CA CYS A 425 24.06 -5.24 7.03
C CYS A 425 24.37 -3.77 7.27
N ARG A 426 24.00 -2.91 6.31
CA ARG A 426 24.02 -1.47 6.49
C ARG A 426 22.61 -1.00 6.85
N VAL A 427 22.49 -0.22 7.91
CA VAL A 427 21.25 0.44 8.28
C VAL A 427 21.40 1.91 7.97
N ARG A 428 20.50 2.45 7.17
CA ARG A 428 20.43 3.88 6.86
C ARG A 428 19.09 4.43 7.34
N TRP A 429 19.10 5.64 7.84
CA TRP A 429 17.87 6.35 8.16
C TRP A 429 17.92 7.76 7.58
N MET A 430 16.74 8.27 7.30
CA MET A 430 16.53 9.66 6.90
C MET A 430 15.16 10.10 7.36
N SER A 431 15.09 11.31 7.89
CA SER A 431 13.89 11.96 8.37
C SER A 431 13.89 13.40 7.85
N MET A 432 12.77 13.83 7.32
CA MET A 432 12.59 15.17 6.78
C MET A 432 11.33 15.78 7.37
N VAL A 433 11.48 16.95 8.00
CA VAL A 433 10.37 17.68 8.62
C VAL A 433 10.26 19.04 7.94
N SER A 434 9.09 19.35 7.37
CA SER A 434 8.83 20.69 6.83
C SER A 434 8.79 21.74 7.93
N SER A 435 8.86 23.01 7.54
CA SER A 435 8.34 24.09 8.39
C SER A 435 6.87 23.88 8.76
N THR A 436 6.37 24.69 9.68
CA THR A 436 4.97 24.69 10.07
C THR A 436 4.06 24.94 8.87
N MET A 437 2.98 24.17 8.76
CA MET A 437 1.95 24.31 7.73
C MET A 437 0.57 24.53 8.35
N THR A 438 -0.27 25.24 7.62
CA THR A 438 -1.71 25.42 7.83
C THR A 438 -2.47 24.77 6.68
N HIS A 439 -3.80 24.95 6.65
CA HIS A 439 -4.61 24.55 5.50
C HIS A 439 -4.29 25.32 4.22
N ASP A 440 -3.80 26.55 4.34
CA ASP A 440 -3.63 27.49 3.23
C ASP A 440 -2.18 27.55 2.70
N GLY A 441 -1.21 27.01 3.46
CA GLY A 441 0.18 26.96 3.03
C GLY A 441 1.16 26.74 4.17
N PHE A 442 2.42 27.09 3.93
CA PHE A 442 3.48 27.05 4.92
C PHE A 442 3.64 28.40 5.61
N TYR A 443 4.04 28.37 6.87
CA TYR A 443 4.56 29.56 7.55
C TYR A 443 5.78 30.07 6.79
N SER A 444 5.91 31.39 6.71
CA SER A 444 7.13 32.09 6.34
C SER A 444 8.22 31.93 7.39
N ILE A 445 9.45 32.35 7.07
CA ILE A 445 10.58 32.33 8.00
C ILE A 445 10.29 33.20 9.23
N ASP A 446 9.67 34.37 9.05
CA ASP A 446 9.32 35.27 10.16
C ASP A 446 8.23 34.69 11.06
N GLU A 447 7.21 34.03 10.48
CA GLU A 447 6.16 33.35 11.24
C GLU A 447 6.72 32.16 12.04
N GLU A 448 7.62 31.38 11.44
CA GLU A 448 8.29 30.29 12.15
C GLU A 448 9.18 30.81 13.27
N ALA A 449 9.96 31.87 13.02
CA ALA A 449 10.78 32.50 14.05
C ALA A 449 9.92 32.98 15.22
N THR A 450 8.83 33.70 14.93
CA THR A 450 7.88 34.20 15.93
C THR A 450 7.28 33.05 16.75
N LYS A 451 6.86 31.97 16.09
CA LYS A 451 6.35 30.75 16.75
C LYS A 451 7.37 30.15 17.71
N ASN A 452 8.66 30.23 17.39
CA ASN A 452 9.76 29.73 18.21
C ASN A 452 10.37 30.80 19.13
N GLY A 453 9.70 31.94 19.32
CA GLY A 453 10.13 33.01 20.24
C GLY A 453 11.33 33.84 19.76
N LEU A 454 11.58 33.88 18.46
CA LEU A 454 12.63 34.67 17.82
C LEU A 454 12.03 35.79 16.99
N ASP A 455 12.42 37.03 17.26
CA ASP A 455 12.07 38.17 16.40
C ASP A 455 13.15 38.39 15.32
N LEU A 456 12.70 38.41 14.06
CA LEU A 456 13.52 38.64 12.88
C LEU A 456 13.17 39.95 12.16
N SER A 457 12.28 40.78 12.71
CA SER A 457 11.81 42.02 12.07
C SER A 457 12.94 43.01 11.73
N GLU A 458 13.97 43.08 12.58
CA GLU A 458 15.17 43.91 12.36
C GLU A 458 16.31 43.16 11.64
N CYS A 459 16.11 41.89 11.29
CA CYS A 459 17.12 41.06 10.63
C CYS A 459 17.06 41.27 9.11
N PRO A 460 18.17 41.62 8.44
CA PRO A 460 18.25 41.62 6.98
C PRO A 460 17.82 40.25 6.40
N GLU A 461 17.07 40.27 5.28
CA GLU A 461 16.53 39.06 4.63
C GLU A 461 17.59 37.99 4.38
N ASP A 462 18.78 38.39 3.92
CA ASP A 462 19.92 37.52 3.64
C ASP A 462 20.50 36.80 4.88
N ARG A 463 20.11 37.24 6.09
CA ARG A 463 20.58 36.68 7.36
C ARG A 463 19.49 35.95 8.15
N LYS A 464 18.23 36.03 7.73
CA LYS A 464 17.11 35.43 8.45
C LYS A 464 17.26 33.91 8.56
N GLU A 465 17.63 33.24 7.48
CA GLU A 465 17.86 31.79 7.45
C GLU A 465 18.96 31.35 8.43
N ALA A 466 20.10 32.05 8.42
CA ALA A 466 21.22 31.75 9.31
C ALA A 466 20.85 31.95 10.78
N ARG A 467 20.12 33.03 11.08
CA ARG A 467 19.68 33.36 12.44
C ARG A 467 18.64 32.38 12.96
N LEU A 468 17.66 32.01 12.13
CA LEU A 468 16.68 30.96 12.47
C LEU A 468 17.39 29.62 12.68
N THR A 469 18.32 29.24 11.81
CA THR A 469 19.12 28.02 11.94
C THR A 469 19.87 27.98 13.26
N GLN A 470 20.55 29.06 13.63
CA GLN A 470 21.29 29.16 14.90
C GLN A 470 20.36 29.00 16.12
N HIS A 471 19.17 29.58 16.05
CA HIS A 471 18.17 29.49 17.13
C HIS A 471 17.57 28.09 17.27
N LEU A 472 17.29 27.41 16.15
CA LEU A 472 16.69 26.08 16.16
C LEU A 472 17.72 24.94 16.30
N ALA A 473 19.00 25.19 16.04
CA ALA A 473 20.06 24.18 16.08
C ALA A 473 20.11 23.36 17.39
N PRO A 474 19.94 23.94 18.60
CA PRO A 474 19.92 23.16 19.85
C PRO A 474 18.73 22.18 19.92
N ILE A 475 17.57 22.59 19.43
CA ILE A 475 16.34 21.76 19.39
C ILE A 475 16.53 20.62 18.37
N ALA A 476 17.07 20.96 17.21
CA ALA A 476 17.42 20.02 16.14
C ALA A 476 18.44 18.96 16.60
N ALA A 477 19.49 19.38 17.31
CA ALA A 477 20.52 18.48 17.83
C ALA A 477 19.93 17.45 18.81
N GLY A 478 19.00 17.86 19.69
CA GLY A 478 18.29 16.95 20.58
C GLY A 478 17.48 15.87 19.82
N ASN A 479 16.77 16.27 18.76
CA ASN A 479 15.98 15.33 17.95
C ASN A 479 16.84 14.36 17.14
N SER A 480 17.96 14.82 16.57
CA SER A 480 18.91 13.95 15.86
C SER A 480 19.58 12.94 16.81
N TYR A 481 20.01 13.41 17.99
CA TYR A 481 20.57 12.56 19.04
C TYR A 481 19.60 11.45 19.44
N ASN A 482 18.31 11.74 19.57
CA ASN A 482 17.31 10.74 19.97
C ASN A 482 17.19 9.58 18.97
N VAL A 483 17.18 9.84 17.66
CA VAL A 483 17.07 8.78 16.64
C VAL A 483 18.33 7.93 16.63
N ASP A 484 19.49 8.57 16.59
CA ASP A 484 20.78 7.89 16.55
C ASP A 484 21.02 7.07 17.84
N HIS A 485 20.74 7.65 19.01
CA HIS A 485 20.82 6.96 20.30
C HIS A 485 19.86 5.77 20.37
N TYR A 486 18.62 5.94 19.91
CA TYR A 486 17.63 4.86 19.90
C TYR A 486 18.05 3.69 19.01
N LEU A 487 18.51 3.97 17.77
CA LEU A 487 19.02 2.92 16.90
C LEU A 487 20.28 2.26 17.48
N GLY A 488 21.14 3.03 18.14
CA GLY A 488 22.27 2.50 18.90
C GLY A 488 21.83 1.52 20.00
N GLN A 489 20.74 1.80 20.72
CA GLN A 489 20.18 0.87 21.71
C GLN A 489 19.59 -0.38 21.07
N VAL A 490 18.84 -0.24 19.96
CA VAL A 490 18.24 -1.36 19.24
C VAL A 490 19.31 -2.36 18.76
N PHE A 491 20.46 -1.86 18.33
CA PHE A 491 21.56 -2.68 17.83
C PHE A 491 22.70 -2.89 18.83
N ALA A 492 22.53 -2.51 20.10
CA ALA A 492 23.59 -2.57 21.11
C ALA A 492 24.15 -3.98 21.35
N SER A 493 23.37 -5.03 21.06
CA SER A 493 23.81 -6.43 21.21
C SER A 493 24.74 -6.91 20.09
N VAL A 494 24.85 -6.16 19.00
CA VAL A 494 25.61 -6.55 17.79
C VAL A 494 26.64 -5.50 17.34
N LEU A 495 26.68 -4.35 18.02
CA LEU A 495 27.73 -3.33 17.94
C LEU A 495 28.83 -3.66 18.95
#